data_AF-A0A4Y2K1D4-F1
#
_entry.id   AF-A0A4Y2K1D4-F1
#
_cell.length_a   1.000
_cell.length_b   1.000
_cell.length_c   1.000
_cell.angle_alpha   90.00
_cell.angle_beta   90.00
_cell.angle_gamma   90.00
#
_symmetry.space_group_name_H-M   'P 1'
#
loop_
_entity.id
_entity.type
_entity.pdbx_description
1 polymer ?
#
loop_
_entity_poly.entity_id
_entity_poly.type
_entity_poly.pdbx_seq_one_letter_code
_entity_poly.pdbx_strand_id
1 'polypeptide(L)'
;MSLAAEILLRREGKRDSSAIVIKLCHLSPRRSTTIEKREESFLKRKTKWNFRRPNTSFDGRSKLSTRQYNVIRQPTNKIHKSMYPAYKIKVTKQLCYPSGVNTTENFSEIKLQSLMDHTITRLCKKQEELLKSTRDMRTREIIVKLGCDGADQNRYKRRFSSENCSDESLLVSI
;
A
#
# COMPACT_ATOMS: atom_id res chain seq x y z
N MET A 1 -26.38 -0.90 37.20
CA MET A 1 -26.05 -2.07 36.36
C MET A 1 -24.69 -1.96 35.63
N SER A 2 -24.15 -0.77 35.36
CA SER A 2 -22.93 -0.61 34.53
C SER A 2 -21.58 -0.75 35.26
N LEU A 3 -21.51 -0.38 36.54
CA LEU A 3 -20.25 -0.37 37.30
C LEU A 3 -19.67 -1.79 37.47
N ALA A 4 -20.53 -2.78 37.69
CA ALA A 4 -20.11 -4.18 37.79
C ALA A 4 -19.48 -4.69 36.48
N ALA A 5 -20.08 -4.35 35.33
CA ALA A 5 -19.54 -4.70 34.02
C ALA A 5 -18.19 -4.01 33.73
N GLU A 6 -18.04 -2.74 34.16
CA GLU A 6 -16.77 -2.02 34.05
C GLU A 6 -15.66 -2.70 34.85
N ILE A 7 -15.91 -3.02 36.12
CA ILE A 7 -14.94 -3.61 37.04
C ILE A 7 -14.48 -4.99 36.51
N LEU A 8 -15.41 -5.79 35.99
CA LEU A 8 -15.08 -7.09 35.38
C LEU A 8 -14.17 -6.93 34.16
N LEU A 9 -14.49 -6.01 33.25
CA LEU A 9 -13.69 -5.78 32.04
C LEU A 9 -12.29 -5.24 32.35
N ARG A 10 -12.15 -4.39 33.38
CA ARG A 10 -10.83 -3.93 33.85
C ARG A 10 -10.03 -5.06 34.48
N ARG A 11 -10.68 -5.93 35.27
CA ARG A 11 -10.06 -7.10 35.90
C ARG A 11 -9.55 -8.10 34.85
N GLU A 12 -10.25 -8.24 33.73
CA GLU A 12 -9.82 -9.02 32.56
C GLU A 12 -8.77 -8.32 31.69
N GLY A 13 -8.36 -7.09 32.02
CA GLY A 13 -7.38 -6.31 31.25
C GLY A 13 -7.94 -5.67 29.97
N LYS A 14 -9.23 -5.80 29.69
CA LYS A 14 -9.92 -5.25 28.50
C LYS A 14 -10.28 -3.77 28.70
N ARG A 15 -9.26 -2.92 28.80
CA ARG A 15 -9.40 -1.48 29.13
C ARG A 15 -10.21 -0.70 28.09
N ASP A 16 -10.07 -1.01 26.81
CA ASP A 16 -10.82 -0.32 25.74
C ASP A 16 -12.32 -0.62 25.81
N SER A 17 -12.68 -1.88 26.05
CA SER A 17 -14.07 -2.29 26.25
C SER A 17 -14.69 -1.64 27.48
N SER A 18 -13.94 -1.56 28.58
CA SER A 18 -14.35 -0.84 29.79
C SER A 18 -14.61 0.65 29.51
N ALA A 19 -13.72 1.32 28.76
CA ALA A 19 -13.88 2.73 28.40
C ALA A 19 -15.13 2.99 27.53
N ILE A 20 -15.50 2.04 26.67
CA ILE A 20 -16.74 2.12 25.87
C ILE A 20 -17.98 1.98 26.76
N VAL A 21 -18.00 1.01 27.67
CA VAL A 21 -19.12 0.78 28.61
C VAL A 21 -19.36 2.00 29.50
N ILE A 22 -18.30 2.62 30.02
CA ILE A 22 -18.37 3.87 30.80
C ILE A 22 -19.05 4.97 29.97
N LYS A 23 -18.55 5.20 28.75
CA LYS A 23 -19.10 6.24 27.86
C LYS A 23 -20.58 6.01 27.53
N LEU A 24 -20.98 4.77 27.29
CA LEU A 24 -22.37 4.44 26.96
C LEU A 24 -23.30 4.56 28.17
N CYS A 25 -22.84 4.18 29.37
CA CYS A 25 -23.70 4.14 30.55
C CYS A 25 -23.87 5.51 31.25
N HIS A 26 -22.92 6.44 31.10
CA HIS A 26 -23.07 7.81 31.62
C HIS A 26 -23.93 8.73 30.72
N LEU A 27 -24.43 8.22 29.59
CA LEU A 27 -25.22 8.98 28.65
C LEU A 27 -26.64 8.40 28.58
N SER A 28 -27.66 9.28 28.63
CA SER A 28 -29.10 8.93 28.58
C SER A 28 -29.41 7.84 27.54
N PRO A 29 -30.38 6.93 27.75
CA PRO A 29 -30.76 5.88 26.80
C PRO A 29 -31.07 6.40 25.40
N ARG A 30 -31.63 7.62 25.30
CA ARG A 30 -31.84 8.31 24.02
C ARG A 30 -30.52 8.67 23.34
N ARG A 31 -29.51 9.09 24.10
CA ARG A 31 -28.14 9.31 23.62
C ARG A 31 -27.44 8.03 23.22
N SER A 32 -27.72 6.86 23.81
CA SER A 32 -27.15 5.58 23.35
C SER A 32 -27.43 5.37 21.86
N THR A 33 -28.68 5.53 21.42
CA THR A 33 -29.04 5.48 20.00
C THR A 33 -28.42 6.62 19.18
N THR A 34 -28.21 7.80 19.77
CA THR A 34 -27.51 8.91 19.10
C THR A 34 -26.00 8.66 19.00
N ILE A 35 -25.39 7.97 19.97
CA ILE A 35 -23.98 7.58 19.98
C ILE A 35 -23.79 6.45 18.99
N GLU A 36 -24.66 5.44 18.97
CA GLU A 36 -24.65 4.37 17.97
C GLU A 36 -24.82 4.94 16.56
N LYS A 37 -25.78 5.84 16.33
CA LYS A 37 -25.91 6.58 15.06
C LYS A 37 -24.70 7.47 14.78
N ARG A 38 -24.09 8.08 15.80
CA ARG A 38 -22.88 8.90 15.64
C ARG A 38 -21.66 8.05 15.35
N GLU A 39 -21.52 6.88 15.98
CA GLU A 39 -20.45 5.90 15.79
C GLU A 39 -20.60 5.24 14.44
N GLU A 40 -21.80 4.82 14.02
CA GLU A 40 -22.08 4.45 12.64
C GLU A 40 -21.72 5.57 11.68
N SER A 41 -22.10 6.82 11.97
CA SER A 41 -21.76 7.96 11.11
C SER A 41 -20.27 8.30 11.14
N PHE A 42 -19.57 7.98 12.23
CA PHE A 42 -18.15 8.23 12.44
C PHE A 42 -17.32 7.11 11.81
N LEU A 43 -17.77 5.87 11.89
CA LEU A 43 -17.31 4.71 11.10
C LEU A 43 -17.57 4.96 9.62
N LYS A 44 -18.74 5.48 9.22
CA LYS A 44 -19.03 5.93 7.84
C LYS A 44 -18.11 7.09 7.42
N ARG A 45 -17.73 7.99 8.33
CA ARG A 45 -16.77 9.08 8.08
C ARG A 45 -15.32 8.60 8.02
N LYS A 46 -14.91 7.65 8.86
CA LYS A 46 -13.56 7.04 8.89
C LYS A 46 -13.36 5.95 7.84
N THR A 47 -14.43 5.33 7.33
CA THR A 47 -14.38 4.37 6.21
C THR A 47 -14.07 5.05 4.88
N LYS A 48 -14.24 6.38 4.80
CA LYS A 48 -13.43 7.20 3.88
C LYS A 48 -12.01 7.31 4.44
N TRP A 49 -11.29 6.19 4.47
CA TRP A 49 -9.84 6.27 4.32
C TRP A 49 -9.60 7.10 3.07
N ASN A 50 -8.83 8.17 3.18
CA ASN A 50 -8.52 9.03 2.05
C ASN A 50 -7.78 8.19 0.99
N PHE A 51 -8.56 7.61 0.08
CA PHE A 51 -8.13 6.85 -1.11
C PHE A 51 -7.34 7.71 -2.10
N ARG A 52 -6.98 8.95 -1.73
CA ARG A 52 -6.13 9.85 -2.52
C ARG A 52 -4.73 9.28 -2.76
N ARG A 53 -4.30 8.31 -1.96
CA ARG A 53 -3.09 7.53 -2.26
C ARG A 53 -3.52 6.08 -2.48
N PRO A 54 -3.28 5.50 -3.67
CA PRO A 54 -3.67 4.12 -3.91
C PRO A 54 -3.00 3.22 -2.86
N ASN A 55 -3.74 2.24 -2.34
CA ASN A 55 -3.29 1.27 -1.32
C ASN A 55 -2.16 0.33 -1.81
N THR A 56 -1.44 0.70 -2.87
CA THR A 56 -0.20 0.06 -3.30
C THR A 56 0.84 0.02 -2.19
N SER A 57 0.78 0.95 -1.23
CA SER A 57 1.70 1.00 -0.09
C SER A 57 1.48 -0.13 0.92
N PHE A 58 0.24 -0.58 1.16
CA PHE A 58 -0.03 -1.66 2.11
C PHE A 58 0.43 -3.01 1.55
N ASP A 59 0.07 -3.31 0.29
CA ASP A 59 0.47 -4.54 -0.42
C ASP A 59 1.99 -4.61 -0.62
N GLY A 60 2.61 -3.49 -1.03
CA GLY A 60 4.07 -3.41 -1.25
C GLY A 60 4.91 -3.53 0.03
N ARG A 61 4.36 -3.20 1.20
CA ARG A 61 5.05 -3.32 2.50
C ARG A 61 4.83 -4.67 3.18
N SER A 62 3.64 -5.25 3.02
CA SER A 62 3.26 -6.51 3.67
C SER A 62 3.63 -7.77 2.87
N LYS A 63 4.24 -7.61 1.68
CA LYS A 63 4.68 -8.71 0.79
C LYS A 63 3.58 -9.76 0.56
N LEU A 64 2.34 -9.31 0.37
CA LEU A 64 1.21 -10.21 0.17
C LEU A 64 1.11 -10.65 -1.30
N SER A 65 0.76 -11.92 -1.51
CA SER A 65 0.31 -12.39 -2.81
C SER A 65 -1.11 -11.89 -3.11
N THR A 66 -1.48 -11.84 -4.39
CA THR A 66 -2.84 -11.50 -4.84
C THR A 66 -3.92 -12.34 -4.13
N ARG A 67 -3.64 -13.64 -3.92
CA ARG A 67 -4.55 -14.55 -3.21
C ARG A 67 -4.70 -14.14 -1.75
N GLN A 68 -3.60 -13.93 -1.03
CA GLN A 68 -3.64 -13.53 0.38
C GLN A 68 -4.36 -12.19 0.56
N TYR A 69 -4.08 -11.22 -0.31
CA TYR A 69 -4.80 -9.95 -0.32
C TYR A 69 -6.32 -10.15 -0.44
N ASN A 70 -6.75 -10.98 -1.39
CA ASN A 70 -8.17 -11.27 -1.58
C ASN A 70 -8.80 -12.00 -0.39
N VAL A 71 -8.07 -12.93 0.24
CA VAL A 71 -8.51 -13.63 1.45
C VAL A 71 -8.75 -12.65 2.61
N ILE A 72 -7.86 -11.68 2.82
CA ILE A 72 -8.01 -10.64 3.87
C ILE A 72 -9.14 -9.66 3.53
N ARG A 73 -9.29 -9.35 2.24
CA ARG A 73 -10.28 -8.39 1.73
C ARG A 73 -11.73 -8.87 1.86
N GLN A 74 -11.98 -10.16 1.70
CA GLN A 74 -13.34 -10.72 1.72
C GLN A 74 -14.08 -10.50 3.06
N PRO A 75 -13.55 -10.91 4.22
CA PRO A 75 -14.24 -10.72 5.49
C PRO A 75 -14.33 -9.24 5.89
N THR A 76 -13.30 -8.45 5.60
CA THR A 76 -13.24 -7.02 5.97
C THR A 76 -14.24 -6.17 5.19
N ASN A 77 -14.51 -6.49 3.92
CA ASN A 77 -15.52 -5.80 3.13
C ASN A 77 -16.97 -6.16 3.50
N LYS A 78 -17.20 -7.31 4.14
CA LYS A 78 -18.52 -7.66 4.71
C LYS A 78 -18.85 -6.78 5.91
N ILE A 79 -17.85 -6.42 6.71
CA ILE A 79 -18.00 -5.60 7.92
C ILE A 79 -17.95 -4.11 7.59
N HIS A 80 -17.01 -3.70 6.74
CA HIS A 80 -16.81 -2.32 6.32
C HIS A 80 -16.75 -2.24 4.80
N LYS A 81 -17.86 -1.78 4.21
CA LYS A 81 -17.97 -1.61 2.76
C LYS A 81 -16.81 -0.74 2.26
N SER A 82 -15.94 -1.32 1.43
CA SER A 82 -14.81 -0.65 0.78
C SER A 82 -13.61 -0.28 1.67
N MET A 83 -13.34 -1.01 2.75
CA MET A 83 -12.10 -0.83 3.53
C MET A 83 -10.85 -1.12 2.69
N TYR A 84 -10.89 -2.19 1.90
CA TYR A 84 -9.83 -2.52 0.94
C TYR A 84 -10.37 -2.42 -0.49
N PRO A 85 -9.69 -1.69 -1.38
CA PRO A 85 -10.11 -1.58 -2.77
C PRO A 85 -10.13 -2.97 -3.41
N ALA A 86 -10.90 -3.12 -4.48
CA ALA A 86 -10.71 -4.27 -5.36
C ALA A 86 -9.24 -4.33 -5.82
N TYR A 87 -8.77 -5.52 -6.21
CA TYR A 87 -7.41 -5.72 -6.74
C TYR A 87 -7.21 -5.07 -8.12
N LYS A 88 -7.66 -3.81 -8.29
CA LYS A 88 -7.28 -2.88 -9.37
C LYS A 88 -5.87 -2.33 -9.16
N ILE A 89 -5.09 -2.94 -8.24
CA ILE A 89 -3.68 -2.64 -7.99
C ILE A 89 -2.87 -2.74 -9.29
N LYS A 90 -3.29 -3.57 -10.25
CA LYS A 90 -2.69 -3.66 -11.59
C LYS A 90 -2.64 -2.29 -12.31
N VAL A 91 -3.71 -1.50 -12.27
CA VAL A 91 -3.77 -0.17 -12.91
C VAL A 91 -2.80 0.79 -12.23
N THR A 92 -2.75 0.75 -10.89
CA THR A 92 -1.83 1.61 -10.14
C THR A 92 -0.37 1.19 -10.25
N LYS A 93 -0.10 -0.11 -10.42
CA LYS A 93 1.24 -0.66 -10.73
C LYS A 93 1.68 -0.22 -12.12
N GLN A 94 0.77 -0.21 -13.10
CA GLN A 94 1.05 0.30 -14.45
C GLN A 94 1.50 1.76 -14.46
N LEU A 95 0.91 2.63 -13.63
CA LEU A 95 1.39 4.02 -13.48
C LEU A 95 2.83 4.13 -12.93
N CYS A 96 3.36 3.05 -12.36
CA CYS A 96 4.70 2.99 -11.81
C CYS A 96 5.73 2.37 -12.77
N TYR A 97 5.31 1.76 -13.87
CA TYR A 97 6.22 1.18 -14.85
C TYR A 97 6.64 2.25 -15.88
N PRO A 98 7.94 2.37 -16.17
CA PRO A 98 8.41 3.27 -17.22
C PRO A 98 8.02 2.73 -18.60
N SER A 99 7.95 3.62 -19.60
CA SER A 99 7.63 3.25 -20.99
C SER A 99 8.86 2.76 -21.75
N GLY A 100 8.63 1.95 -22.79
CA GLY A 100 9.70 1.48 -23.68
C GLY A 100 10.60 0.40 -23.07
N VAL A 101 10.08 -0.41 -22.15
CA VAL A 101 10.74 -1.63 -21.68
C VAL A 101 10.72 -2.66 -22.81
N ASN A 102 11.89 -3.15 -23.18
CA ASN A 102 12.03 -4.30 -24.06
C ASN A 102 12.26 -5.54 -23.18
N THR A 103 11.50 -6.60 -23.43
CA THR A 103 11.61 -7.85 -22.67
C THR A 103 11.67 -9.00 -23.66
N THR A 104 12.76 -9.74 -23.59
CA THR A 104 12.94 -11.00 -24.32
C THR A 104 12.90 -12.16 -23.33
N GLU A 105 13.13 -13.39 -23.81
CA GLU A 105 13.24 -14.56 -22.93
C GLU A 105 14.46 -14.47 -22.00
N ASN A 106 15.51 -13.76 -22.39
CA ASN A 106 16.83 -13.82 -21.77
C ASN A 106 17.21 -12.55 -21.02
N PHE A 107 16.69 -11.39 -21.44
CA PHE A 107 16.99 -10.13 -20.82
C PHE A 107 15.81 -9.17 -20.90
N SER A 108 15.83 -8.16 -20.03
CA SER A 108 14.96 -7.01 -20.16
C SER A 108 15.77 -5.76 -20.00
N GLU A 109 15.58 -4.81 -20.90
CA GLU A 109 16.32 -3.55 -20.92
C GLU A 109 15.38 -2.37 -21.11
N ILE A 110 15.88 -1.20 -20.72
CA ILE A 110 15.19 0.07 -20.91
C ILE A 110 16.20 1.16 -21.22
N LYS A 111 15.82 2.11 -22.07
CA LYS A 111 16.62 3.32 -22.29
C LYS A 111 16.79 4.11 -20.99
N LEU A 112 18.03 4.42 -20.62
CA LEU A 112 18.35 5.17 -19.41
C LEU A 112 17.56 6.48 -19.30
N GLN A 113 17.45 7.23 -20.40
CA GLN A 113 16.66 8.47 -20.42
C GLN A 113 15.19 8.25 -20.03
N SER A 114 14.54 7.21 -20.57
CA SER A 114 13.15 6.87 -20.24
C SER A 114 13.00 6.53 -18.75
N LEU A 115 13.96 5.78 -18.20
CA LEU A 115 13.98 5.44 -16.77
C LEU A 115 14.17 6.69 -15.90
N MET A 116 15.08 7.59 -16.27
CA MET A 116 15.35 8.84 -15.56
C MET A 116 14.13 9.77 -15.60
N ASP A 117 13.57 10.03 -16.78
CA ASP A 117 12.41 10.91 -16.95
C ASP A 117 11.21 10.42 -16.12
N HIS A 118 10.95 9.10 -16.14
CA HIS A 118 9.88 8.50 -15.35
C HIS A 118 10.15 8.59 -13.84
N THR A 119 11.39 8.35 -13.41
CA THR A 119 11.80 8.44 -12.01
C THR A 119 11.68 9.87 -11.48
N ILE A 120 12.17 10.85 -12.24
CA ILE A 120 12.07 12.28 -11.92
C ILE A 120 10.61 12.69 -11.85
N THR A 121 9.79 12.33 -12.85
CA THR A 121 8.34 12.62 -12.87
C THR A 121 7.65 12.09 -11.60
N ARG A 122 7.99 10.86 -11.18
CA ARG A 122 7.41 10.26 -9.96
C ARG A 122 7.93 10.92 -8.69
N LEU A 123 9.19 11.31 -8.65
CA LEU A 123 9.78 12.04 -7.53
C LEU A 123 9.09 13.40 -7.36
N CYS A 124 8.93 14.14 -8.46
CA CYS A 124 8.23 15.42 -8.48
C CYS A 124 6.79 15.30 -7.98
N LYS A 125 6.04 14.27 -8.42
CA LYS A 125 4.68 14.01 -7.91
C LYS A 125 4.65 13.67 -6.42
N LYS A 126 5.65 12.93 -5.91
CA LYS A 126 5.74 12.60 -4.48
C LYS A 126 6.08 13.79 -3.60
N GLN A 127 6.91 14.69 -4.11
CA GLN A 127 7.42 15.86 -3.39
C GLN A 127 6.69 17.16 -3.79
N GLU A 128 5.54 17.05 -4.46
CA GLU A 128 4.82 18.20 -5.04
C GLU A 128 4.60 19.34 -4.04
N GLU A 129 4.25 19.01 -2.79
CA GLU A 129 4.06 20.01 -1.72
C GLU A 129 5.37 20.75 -1.36
N LEU A 130 6.49 20.04 -1.30
CA LEU A 130 7.81 20.62 -1.04
C LEU A 130 8.32 21.43 -2.23
N LEU A 131 7.99 21.01 -3.45
CA LEU A 131 8.36 21.70 -4.68
C LEU A 131 7.57 23.00 -4.85
N LYS A 132 6.30 23.03 -4.43
CA LYS A 132 5.46 24.24 -4.43
C LYS A 132 5.89 25.26 -3.39
N SER A 133 6.42 24.81 -2.24
CA SER A 133 6.86 25.72 -1.17
C SER A 133 8.24 26.33 -1.41
N THR A 134 9.03 25.79 -2.34
CA THR A 134 10.34 26.36 -2.68
C THR A 134 10.16 27.50 -3.68
N ARG A 135 10.60 28.72 -3.31
CA ARG A 135 10.62 29.88 -4.23
C ARG A 135 11.58 29.61 -5.39
N ASP A 136 11.17 30.04 -6.58
CA ASP A 136 11.86 30.03 -7.87
C ASP A 136 13.23 29.33 -7.93
N MET A 137 13.25 28.15 -8.53
CA MET A 137 14.47 27.46 -8.97
C MET A 137 14.26 27.09 -10.43
N ARG A 138 14.72 27.95 -11.35
CA ARG A 138 14.59 27.77 -12.81
C ARG A 138 15.21 26.46 -13.28
N THR A 139 16.18 25.93 -12.55
CA THR A 139 16.86 24.67 -12.82
C THR A 139 17.07 23.89 -11.52
N ARG A 140 16.86 22.58 -11.59
CA ARG A 140 17.20 21.64 -10.51
C ARG A 140 18.10 20.57 -11.08
N GLU A 141 19.20 20.31 -10.40
CA GLU A 141 20.14 19.27 -10.78
C GLU A 141 19.87 18.01 -9.94
N ILE A 142 19.97 16.85 -10.57
CA ILE A 142 19.86 15.56 -9.90
C ILE A 142 21.14 14.80 -10.20
N ILE A 143 21.88 14.48 -9.14
CA ILE A 143 23.06 13.62 -9.22
C ILE A 143 22.60 12.20 -8.90
N VAL A 144 22.82 11.27 -9.84
CA VAL A 144 22.43 9.86 -9.72
C VAL A 144 23.68 8.99 -9.69
N LYS A 145 23.67 7.95 -8.86
CA LYS A 145 24.67 6.89 -8.87
C LYS A 145 24.06 5.66 -9.54
N LEU A 146 24.76 5.15 -10.56
CA LEU A 146 24.41 3.96 -11.32
C LEU A 146 25.41 2.84 -11.00
N GLY A 147 25.03 1.59 -11.24
CA GLY A 147 25.88 0.44 -10.94
C GLY A 147 25.32 -0.88 -11.48
N CYS A 148 26.15 -1.92 -11.45
CA CYS A 148 25.78 -3.26 -11.85
C CYS A 148 26.23 -4.29 -10.82
N ASP A 149 25.43 -5.34 -10.62
CA ASP A 149 25.73 -6.44 -9.72
C ASP A 149 25.23 -7.77 -10.27
N GLY A 150 25.82 -8.87 -9.81
CA GLY A 150 25.52 -10.24 -10.24
C GLY A 150 25.23 -11.16 -9.06
N ALA A 151 24.30 -12.09 -9.24
CA ALA A 151 23.99 -13.10 -8.23
C ALA A 151 23.60 -14.43 -8.87
N ASP A 152 23.99 -15.54 -8.23
CA ASP A 152 23.54 -16.88 -8.61
C ASP A 152 22.06 -17.09 -8.25
N GLN A 153 21.35 -17.86 -9.08
CA GLN A 153 19.92 -18.12 -8.94
C GLN A 153 19.56 -19.58 -9.22
N ASN A 154 18.36 -19.96 -8.77
CA ASN A 154 17.81 -21.29 -9.04
C ASN A 154 17.47 -21.45 -10.52
N ARG A 155 17.98 -22.52 -11.13
CA ARG A 155 17.67 -22.88 -12.51
C ARG A 155 16.21 -23.32 -12.65
N TYR A 156 15.48 -22.72 -13.59
CA TYR A 156 14.14 -23.19 -13.92
C TYR A 156 14.21 -24.35 -14.94
N LYS A 157 13.27 -25.30 -14.83
CA LYS A 157 13.13 -26.41 -15.79
C LYS A 157 12.44 -25.95 -17.09
N ARG A 158 12.95 -24.89 -17.71
CA ARG A 158 12.46 -24.32 -18.96
C ARG A 158 13.51 -24.52 -20.05
N ARG A 159 13.07 -24.81 -21.27
CA ARG A 159 13.94 -24.82 -22.45
C ARG A 159 14.02 -23.40 -23.02
N PHE A 160 15.23 -22.94 -23.28
CA PHE A 160 15.48 -21.68 -24.00
C PHE A 160 15.42 -21.92 -25.50
N SER A 161 15.07 -20.86 -26.24
CA SER A 161 15.07 -20.89 -27.70
C SER A 161 16.47 -21.09 -28.30
N SER A 162 17.52 -20.73 -27.56
CA SER A 162 18.93 -20.88 -27.96
C SER A 162 19.66 -21.82 -27.01
N GLU A 163 20.52 -22.70 -27.55
CA GLU A 163 21.24 -23.74 -26.79
C GLU A 163 22.25 -23.19 -25.77
N ASN A 164 22.78 -21.99 -25.98
CA ASN A 164 23.82 -21.40 -25.12
C ASN A 164 23.30 -20.59 -23.94
N CYS A 165 22.00 -20.64 -23.66
CA CYS A 165 21.40 -19.81 -22.60
C CYS A 165 21.13 -20.60 -21.31
N SER A 166 21.46 -19.96 -20.19
CA SER A 166 21.25 -20.45 -18.83
C SER A 166 20.70 -19.33 -17.96
N ASP A 167 19.85 -19.68 -16.99
CA ASP A 167 19.27 -18.81 -15.97
C ASP A 167 19.87 -19.05 -14.57
N GLU A 168 21.03 -19.72 -14.51
CA GLU A 168 21.76 -20.01 -13.27
C GLU A 168 22.33 -18.75 -12.60
N SER A 169 22.49 -17.66 -13.34
CA SER A 169 22.96 -16.38 -12.80
C SER A 169 22.11 -15.22 -13.33
N LEU A 170 21.95 -14.20 -12.49
CA LEU A 170 21.27 -12.94 -12.82
C LEU A 170 22.26 -11.79 -12.71
N LEU A 171 22.39 -11.02 -13.78
CA LEU A 171 23.10 -9.75 -13.79
C LEU A 171 22.09 -8.60 -13.92
N VAL A 172 22.17 -7.63 -13.01
CA VAL A 172 21.28 -6.47 -12.98
C VAL A 172 22.11 -5.20 -13.06
N SER A 173 21.73 -4.30 -13.96
CA SER A 173 22.29 -2.96 -14.07
C SER A 173 21.20 -1.92 -13.80
N ILE A 174 21.55 -0.88 -13.05
CA ILE A 174 20.69 0.27 -12.74
C ILE A 174 21.40 1.53 -13.19
#